data_AF-A0A2G5E8F0-F1
#
_entry.id   AF-A0A2G5E8F0-F1
#
_cell.length_a   1.000
_cell.length_b   1.000
_cell.length_c   1.000
_cell.angle_alpha   90.00
_cell.angle_beta   90.00
_cell.angle_gamma   90.00
#
_symmetry.space_group_name_H-M   'P 1'
#
loop_
_entity.id
_entity.type
_entity.pdbx_description
1 polymer ?
#
loop_
_entity_poly.entity_id
_entity_poly.type
_entity_poly.pdbx_seq_one_letter_code
_entity_poly.pdbx_strand_id
1 'polypeptide(L)'
;MRAGICDMVAVARLINATLVIPELDKRSFWQDTSNFSDVFDEEHFISSLANDVKVIKKLPKEMETATRSVKQFRSWSGMDYYQEEIARMWNDFQIIRAAKSDSRLANNNLPPDIQKLRCRALYEALRFSPQIEAMGKLLVERMRSYGPYIALHLRYEKDMLAFSGCTHGLSQAEADELTTIREHTAYWKVKEIDSKEQRAKGYCPLTPKEVGMFLTSLGYPSTTPIYIAAGEIYGGDSRMVDLLSRFPLLMSKEKLASVEELEPFTRHASQMAALDYIVSVESDVFIPSYSGNMARAVEGHRRFLGHRKTISPDRKALVHLFDRVERGTLKEGKGLYDRIIEIHKKRQGSPRKRKGPISGTRGMERFRSEEAFYVNPLPDCLCRKESPSINTSYSSR
;
A
#
# COMPACT_ATOMS: atom_id res chain seq x y z
N MET A 1 6.58 3.76 4.39
CA MET A 1 7.41 4.87 3.84
C MET A 1 6.53 6.05 3.42
N ARG A 2 5.91 6.05 2.22
CA ARG A 2 5.16 7.22 1.67
C ARG A 2 4.12 7.83 2.61
N ALA A 3 3.24 7.00 3.21
CA ALA A 3 2.18 7.45 4.10
C ALA A 3 2.66 8.20 5.36
N GLY A 4 3.79 7.79 5.94
CA GLY A 4 4.38 8.49 7.09
C GLY A 4 5.02 9.81 6.69
N ILE A 5 5.67 9.84 5.52
CA ILE A 5 6.34 11.06 5.02
C ILE A 5 5.32 12.15 4.72
N CYS A 6 4.22 11.84 4.03
CA CYS A 6 3.17 12.83 3.76
C CYS A 6 2.44 13.30 5.03
N ASP A 7 2.29 12.44 6.05
CA ASP A 7 1.78 12.87 7.35
C ASP A 7 2.72 13.89 7.99
N MET A 8 4.04 13.67 7.92
CA MET A 8 5.02 14.60 8.50
C MET A 8 5.13 15.92 7.73
N VAL A 9 4.90 15.92 6.41
CA VAL A 9 4.75 17.17 5.64
C VAL A 9 3.57 17.98 6.17
N ALA A 10 2.42 17.36 6.36
CA ALA A 10 1.24 18.03 6.92
C ALA A 10 1.46 18.49 8.35
N VAL A 11 2.09 17.66 9.20
CA VAL A 11 2.42 18.04 10.58
C VAL A 11 3.38 19.23 10.61
N ALA A 12 4.41 19.25 9.76
CA ALA A 12 5.32 20.39 9.65
C ALA A 12 4.58 21.68 9.30
N ARG A 13 3.60 21.62 8.39
CA ARG A 13 2.70 22.75 8.09
C ARG A 13 1.89 23.20 9.30
N LEU A 14 1.31 22.26 10.05
CA LEU A 14 0.43 22.52 11.19
C LEU A 14 1.15 23.23 12.34
N ILE A 15 2.43 22.90 12.57
CA ILE A 15 3.24 23.45 13.68
C ILE A 15 4.25 24.49 13.21
N ASN A 16 4.13 24.97 11.97
CA ASN A 16 5.02 25.95 11.33
C ASN A 16 6.51 25.58 11.41
N ALA A 17 6.84 24.30 11.16
CA ALA A 17 8.20 23.78 11.21
C ALA A 17 8.87 23.76 9.84
N THR A 18 10.20 23.84 9.85
CA THR A 18 11.03 23.40 8.72
C THR A 18 11.18 21.88 8.79
N LEU A 19 10.85 21.18 7.70
CA LEU A 19 11.02 19.74 7.59
C LEU A 19 12.45 19.42 7.12
N VAL A 20 13.16 18.56 7.85
CA VAL A 20 14.40 17.95 7.34
C VAL A 20 14.02 16.69 6.56
N ILE A 21 14.69 16.43 5.43
CA ILE A 21 14.51 15.19 4.65
C ILE A 21 14.54 13.98 5.58
N PRO A 22 13.51 13.10 5.52
CA PRO A 22 13.34 12.05 6.51
C PRO A 22 14.38 10.94 6.33
N GLU A 23 14.87 10.43 7.45
CA GLU A 23 15.64 9.19 7.49
C GLU A 23 14.70 7.99 7.27
N LEU A 24 15.03 7.13 6.30
CA LEU A 24 14.31 5.89 6.08
C LEU A 24 14.73 4.84 7.13
N ASP A 25 13.79 3.98 7.51
CA ASP A 25 14.04 2.95 8.53
C ASP A 25 14.92 1.83 8.00
N LYS A 26 16.13 1.72 8.57
CA LYS A 26 17.13 0.69 8.23
C LYS A 26 17.16 -0.50 9.19
N ARG A 27 16.32 -0.49 10.24
CA ARG A 27 16.36 -1.46 11.35
C ARG A 27 15.19 -2.43 11.37
N SER A 28 14.21 -2.27 10.47
CA SER A 28 13.07 -3.17 10.34
C SER A 28 13.43 -4.51 9.69
N PHE A 29 12.44 -5.41 9.60
CA PHE A 29 12.55 -6.75 9.03
C PHE A 29 13.32 -6.82 7.69
N TRP A 30 13.16 -5.80 6.85
CA TRP A 30 13.72 -5.78 5.49
C TRP A 30 15.17 -5.29 5.42
N GLN A 31 15.74 -4.80 6.53
CA GLN A 31 17.14 -4.39 6.67
C GLN A 31 17.69 -3.51 5.52
N ASP A 32 16.84 -2.67 4.95
CA ASP A 32 17.19 -1.84 3.80
C ASP A 32 18.10 -0.67 4.20
N THR A 33 19.16 -0.45 3.43
CA THR A 33 20.14 0.61 3.70
C THR A 33 19.92 1.91 2.93
N SER A 34 18.89 1.97 2.07
CA SER A 34 18.55 3.11 1.22
C SER A 34 18.34 4.38 2.03
N ASN A 35 18.84 5.50 1.49
CA ASN A 35 18.51 6.84 1.91
C ASN A 35 17.30 7.37 1.13
N PHE A 36 16.81 8.55 1.53
CA PHE A 36 15.68 9.17 0.84
C PHE A 36 15.93 9.35 -0.66
N SER A 37 17.10 9.88 -1.04
CA SER A 37 17.49 10.15 -2.43
C SER A 37 17.67 8.89 -3.28
N ASP A 38 17.94 7.75 -2.65
CA ASP A 38 18.09 6.47 -3.36
C ASP A 38 16.73 5.96 -3.86
N VAL A 39 15.65 6.31 -3.13
CA VAL A 39 14.28 5.87 -3.44
C VAL A 39 13.45 6.97 -4.12
N PHE A 40 13.57 8.21 -3.69
CA PHE A 40 12.77 9.34 -4.15
C PHE A 40 13.64 10.44 -4.74
N ASP A 41 13.07 11.20 -5.68
CA ASP A 41 13.69 12.40 -6.21
C ASP A 41 13.67 13.52 -5.14
N GLU A 42 14.82 13.72 -4.48
CA GLU A 42 14.99 14.68 -3.38
C GLU A 42 14.72 16.13 -3.82
N GLU A 43 15.24 16.53 -4.98
CA GLU A 43 15.07 17.90 -5.49
C GLU A 43 13.63 18.17 -5.89
N HIS A 44 13.01 17.21 -6.58
CA HIS A 44 11.59 17.30 -6.94
C HIS A 44 10.71 17.36 -5.70
N PHE A 45 11.02 16.59 -4.65
CA PHE A 45 10.28 16.63 -3.38
C PHE A 45 10.36 18.00 -2.70
N ILE A 46 11.56 18.59 -2.61
CA ILE A 46 11.77 19.92 -2.01
C ILE A 46 11.04 21.01 -2.81
N SER A 47 11.25 21.04 -4.13
CA SER A 47 10.68 22.07 -5.01
C SER A 47 9.15 21.98 -5.09
N SER A 48 8.58 20.77 -5.13
CA SER A 48 7.12 20.56 -5.17
C SER A 48 6.38 21.03 -3.92
N LEU A 49 7.09 21.17 -2.80
CA LEU A 49 6.52 21.57 -1.51
C LEU A 49 6.93 23.00 -1.09
N ALA A 50 7.74 23.70 -1.87
CA ALA A 50 8.37 24.96 -1.48
C ALA A 50 7.37 26.07 -1.05
N ASN A 51 6.16 26.07 -1.62
CA ASN A 51 5.10 27.02 -1.28
C ASN A 51 4.25 26.61 -0.07
N ASP A 52 4.38 25.37 0.41
CA ASP A 52 3.58 24.83 1.50
C ASP A 52 4.42 24.67 2.78
N VAL A 53 5.61 24.07 2.67
CA VAL A 53 6.49 23.75 3.80
C VAL A 53 7.94 23.94 3.38
N LYS A 54 8.73 24.63 4.20
CA LYS A 54 10.18 24.70 3.98
C LYS A 54 10.80 23.32 4.25
N VAL A 55 11.39 22.72 3.22
CA VAL A 55 12.11 21.45 3.32
C VAL A 55 13.60 21.70 3.13
N ILE A 56 14.43 21.14 4.00
CA ILE A 56 15.90 21.20 3.90
C ILE A 56 16.50 19.80 3.87
N LYS A 57 17.59 19.62 3.12
CA LYS A 57 18.25 18.32 2.94
C LYS A 57 18.86 17.77 4.22
N LYS A 58 19.55 18.64 4.96
CA LYS A 58 20.26 18.30 6.17
C LYS A 58 20.08 19.42 7.18
N LEU A 59 20.23 19.07 8.44
CA LEU A 59 20.24 20.05 9.50
C LEU A 59 21.42 21.02 9.31
N PRO A 60 21.23 22.34 9.45
CA PRO A 60 22.32 23.31 9.35
C PRO A 60 23.38 23.08 10.43
N LYS A 61 24.66 23.37 10.12
CA LYS A 61 25.78 23.14 11.06
C LYS A 61 25.63 23.99 12.33
N GLU A 62 25.02 25.15 12.20
CA GLU A 62 24.72 26.08 13.30
C GLU A 62 23.77 25.46 14.34
N MET A 63 23.06 24.39 13.96
CA MET A 63 22.09 23.66 14.79
C MET A 63 22.67 22.37 15.39
N GLU A 64 23.99 22.16 15.33
CA GLU A 64 24.66 20.99 15.93
C GLU A 64 24.49 20.95 17.45
N THR A 65 24.62 22.09 18.13
CA THR A 65 24.49 22.24 19.60
C THR A 65 23.08 22.58 20.07
N ALA A 66 22.12 22.73 19.14
CA ALA A 66 20.74 23.10 19.43
C ALA A 66 20.03 22.04 20.29
N THR A 67 19.11 22.48 21.16
CA THR A 67 18.36 21.56 22.04
C THR A 67 17.48 20.62 21.21
N ARG A 68 17.52 19.31 21.54
CA ARG A 68 16.85 18.27 20.75
C ARG A 68 15.95 17.38 21.59
N SER A 69 14.84 16.96 21.01
CA SER A 69 13.96 15.93 21.57
C SER A 69 13.67 14.84 20.54
N VAL A 70 13.71 13.58 20.96
CA VAL A 70 13.19 12.46 20.18
C VAL A 70 11.81 12.12 20.72
N LYS A 71 10.77 12.25 19.88
CA LYS A 71 9.40 12.03 20.32
C LYS A 71 8.70 11.02 19.41
N GLN A 72 8.06 10.04 20.04
CA GLN A 72 7.08 9.21 19.34
C GLN A 72 5.72 9.90 19.46
N PHE A 73 5.22 10.43 18.34
CA PHE A 73 3.91 11.10 18.32
C PHE A 73 2.76 10.11 18.58
N ARG A 74 1.69 10.61 19.19
CA ARG A 74 0.47 9.83 19.43
C ARG A 74 -0.14 9.42 18.09
N SER A 75 -0.51 8.14 17.95
CA SER A 75 -1.07 7.62 16.70
C SER A 75 -2.47 8.16 16.43
N TRP A 76 -2.79 8.41 15.16
CA TRP A 76 -4.07 8.92 14.67
C TRP A 76 -4.55 10.21 15.35
N SER A 77 -3.61 11.09 15.68
CA SER A 77 -3.93 12.34 16.38
C SER A 77 -4.58 13.37 15.45
N GLY A 78 -5.53 14.13 16.00
CA GLY A 78 -6.09 15.32 15.35
C GLY A 78 -5.15 16.52 15.42
N MET A 79 -5.58 17.66 14.87
CA MET A 79 -4.77 18.88 14.83
C MET A 79 -4.44 19.44 16.21
N ASP A 80 -5.39 19.41 17.15
CA ASP A 80 -5.23 19.98 18.49
C ASP A 80 -4.01 19.38 19.20
N TYR A 81 -3.76 18.09 19.04
CA TYR A 81 -2.54 17.45 19.57
C TYR A 81 -1.26 18.10 19.03
N TYR A 82 -1.21 18.39 17.73
CA TYR A 82 -0.02 18.99 17.13
C TYR A 82 0.10 20.46 17.48
N GLN A 83 -1.00 21.21 17.45
CA GLN A 83 -1.01 22.66 17.69
C GLN A 83 -0.87 23.02 19.17
N GLU A 84 -1.37 22.18 20.07
CA GLU A 84 -1.37 22.47 21.52
C GLU A 84 -0.32 21.69 22.30
N GLU A 85 0.04 20.46 21.90
CA GLU A 85 1.06 19.68 22.61
C GLU A 85 2.42 19.76 21.90
N ILE A 86 2.48 19.41 20.61
CA ILE A 86 3.75 19.34 19.89
C ILE A 86 4.33 20.74 19.65
N ALA A 87 3.52 21.72 19.27
CA ALA A 87 4.00 23.08 19.03
C ALA A 87 4.52 23.76 20.32
N ARG A 88 4.01 23.40 21.51
CA ARG A 88 4.54 23.92 22.78
C ARG A 88 5.97 23.45 23.06
N MET A 89 6.41 22.34 22.45
CA MET A 89 7.80 21.87 22.60
C MET A 89 8.84 22.84 22.02
N TRP A 90 8.44 23.79 21.16
CA TRP A 90 9.33 24.83 20.66
C TRP A 90 9.87 25.75 21.76
N ASN A 91 9.24 25.80 22.94
CA ASN A 91 9.73 26.55 24.09
C ASN A 91 11.02 25.96 24.69
N ASP A 92 11.20 24.65 24.57
CA ASP A 92 12.30 23.92 25.21
C ASP A 92 13.29 23.34 24.19
N PHE A 93 12.81 23.03 22.99
CA PHE A 93 13.55 22.31 21.96
C PHE A 93 13.55 23.06 20.63
N GLN A 94 14.72 23.16 20.01
CA GLN A 94 14.87 23.70 18.67
C GLN A 94 14.71 22.62 17.58
N ILE A 95 14.90 21.34 17.95
CA ILE A 95 14.83 20.21 17.02
C ILE A 95 13.97 19.10 17.63
N ILE A 96 12.98 18.64 16.86
CA ILE A 96 12.12 17.51 17.23
C ILE A 96 12.31 16.39 16.19
N ARG A 97 12.86 15.25 16.61
CA ARG A 97 12.92 14.03 15.80
C ARG A 97 11.67 13.20 16.06
N ALA A 98 10.76 13.18 15.09
CA ALA A 98 9.56 12.33 15.13
C ALA A 98 9.94 10.87 14.87
N ALA A 99 10.02 10.06 15.93
CA ALA A 99 10.30 8.63 15.83
C ALA A 99 9.04 7.85 15.39
N LYS A 100 9.20 6.90 14.46
CA LYS A 100 8.13 6.02 13.93
C LYS A 100 6.93 6.82 13.39
N SER A 101 7.12 7.57 12.32
CA SER A 101 6.12 8.52 11.79
C SER A 101 4.88 7.90 11.12
N ASP A 102 4.73 6.58 11.14
CA ASP A 102 3.60 5.87 10.57
C ASP A 102 2.30 6.07 11.36
N SER A 103 1.21 6.37 10.65
CA SER A 103 -0.14 6.50 11.21
C SER A 103 -0.25 7.48 12.39
N ARG A 104 0.40 8.66 12.27
CA ARG A 104 0.43 9.66 13.35
C ARG A 104 -0.65 10.73 13.20
N LEU A 105 -1.07 11.02 11.98
CA LEU A 105 -2.12 12.00 11.71
C LEU A 105 -3.45 11.30 11.40
N ALA A 106 -4.56 11.85 11.90
CA ALA A 106 -5.89 11.34 11.61
C ALA A 106 -6.19 11.31 10.10
N ASN A 107 -7.00 10.35 9.65
CA ASN A 107 -7.32 10.20 8.24
C ASN A 107 -8.41 11.16 7.77
N ASN A 108 -9.37 11.48 8.65
CA ASN A 108 -10.51 12.34 8.36
C ASN A 108 -10.56 13.53 9.32
N ASN A 109 -11.48 14.47 9.05
CA ASN A 109 -11.71 15.70 9.85
C ASN A 109 -10.50 16.64 9.95
N LEU A 110 -9.60 16.58 8.97
CA LEU A 110 -8.58 17.61 8.77
C LEU A 110 -9.12 18.68 7.80
N PRO A 111 -8.68 19.95 7.93
CA PRO A 111 -9.00 21.02 7.01
C PRO A 111 -8.69 20.66 5.56
N PRO A 112 -9.48 21.16 4.59
CA PRO A 112 -9.31 20.82 3.19
C PRO A 112 -7.91 21.13 2.63
N ASP A 113 -7.29 22.23 3.05
CA ASP A 113 -5.94 22.62 2.66
C ASP A 113 -4.88 21.63 3.17
N ILE A 114 -5.01 21.17 4.41
CA ILE A 114 -4.12 20.15 5.00
C ILE A 114 -4.27 18.81 4.29
N GLN A 115 -5.50 18.39 3.97
CA GLN A 115 -5.70 17.16 3.20
C GLN A 115 -5.13 17.28 1.79
N LYS A 116 -5.36 18.41 1.10
CA LYS A 116 -4.79 18.67 -0.22
C LYS A 116 -3.25 18.63 -0.19
N LEU A 117 -2.63 19.18 0.84
CA LEU A 117 -1.17 19.09 1.04
C LEU A 117 -0.71 17.64 1.19
N ARG A 118 -1.41 16.81 1.99
CA ARG A 118 -1.10 15.37 2.10
C ARG A 118 -1.21 14.66 0.76
N CYS A 119 -2.23 15.00 -0.03
CA CYS A 119 -2.43 14.46 -1.36
C CYS A 119 -1.29 14.83 -2.32
N ARG A 120 -0.94 16.13 -2.38
CA ARG A 120 0.20 16.63 -3.17
C ARG A 120 1.50 15.95 -2.74
N ALA A 121 1.78 15.92 -1.44
CA ALA A 121 2.96 15.26 -0.91
C ALA A 121 3.04 13.78 -1.32
N LEU A 122 1.93 13.05 -1.24
CA LEU A 122 1.88 11.62 -1.53
C LEU A 122 1.97 11.27 -3.01
N TYR A 123 1.17 11.91 -3.85
CA TYR A 123 0.97 11.53 -5.26
C TYR A 123 1.79 12.37 -6.24
N GLU A 124 2.20 13.59 -5.86
CA GLU A 124 2.92 14.50 -6.75
C GLU A 124 4.38 14.72 -6.32
N ALA A 125 4.64 15.01 -5.04
CA ALA A 125 5.98 15.33 -4.54
C ALA A 125 6.86 14.09 -4.31
N LEU A 126 6.28 13.00 -3.79
CA LEU A 126 6.99 11.72 -3.61
C LEU A 126 7.07 10.94 -4.93
N ARG A 127 7.82 11.45 -5.89
CA ARG A 127 8.22 10.72 -7.11
C ARG A 127 9.43 9.84 -6.81
N PHE A 128 9.50 8.68 -7.44
CA PHE A 128 10.69 7.84 -7.29
C PHE A 128 11.91 8.52 -7.91
N SER A 129 13.10 8.09 -7.51
CA SER A 129 14.35 8.60 -8.07
C SER A 129 14.40 8.38 -9.60
N PRO A 130 15.10 9.24 -10.37
CA PRO A 130 15.14 9.12 -11.82
C PRO A 130 15.57 7.74 -12.33
N GLN A 131 16.47 7.07 -11.61
CA GLN A 131 16.95 5.72 -11.94
C GLN A 131 15.83 4.67 -11.78
N ILE A 132 15.06 4.72 -10.70
CA ILE A 132 13.91 3.83 -10.47
C ILE A 132 12.80 4.11 -11.48
N GLU A 133 12.50 5.37 -11.76
CA GLU A 133 11.49 5.75 -12.76
C GLU A 133 11.86 5.26 -14.17
N ALA A 134 13.12 5.40 -14.58
CA ALA A 134 13.60 4.92 -15.87
C ALA A 134 13.48 3.39 -15.97
N MET A 135 13.95 2.65 -14.98
CA MET A 135 13.86 1.19 -14.96
C MET A 135 12.41 0.70 -14.88
N GLY A 136 11.58 1.33 -14.05
CA GLY A 136 10.15 1.00 -13.94
C GLY A 136 9.41 1.21 -15.26
N LYS A 137 9.68 2.30 -15.99
CA LYS A 137 9.11 2.54 -17.33
C LYS A 137 9.54 1.48 -18.34
N LEU A 138 10.82 1.11 -18.33
CA LEU A 138 11.32 0.03 -19.19
C LEU A 138 10.60 -1.30 -18.92
N LEU A 139 10.41 -1.67 -17.64
CA LEU A 139 9.64 -2.87 -17.26
C LEU A 139 8.17 -2.79 -17.74
N VAL A 140 7.54 -1.62 -17.63
CA VAL A 140 6.18 -1.39 -18.14
C VAL A 140 6.12 -1.56 -19.66
N GLU A 141 7.06 -0.98 -20.41
CA GLU A 141 7.15 -1.13 -21.87
C GLU A 141 7.31 -2.60 -22.28
N ARG A 142 8.21 -3.32 -21.60
CA ARG A 142 8.42 -4.75 -21.82
C ARG A 142 7.17 -5.57 -21.50
N MET A 143 6.48 -5.29 -20.40
CA MET A 143 5.19 -5.94 -20.11
C MET A 143 4.15 -5.65 -21.20
N ARG A 144 4.01 -4.40 -21.63
CA ARG A 144 3.06 -3.99 -22.67
C ARG A 144 3.35 -4.63 -24.02
N SER A 145 4.58 -5.06 -24.29
CA SER A 145 4.91 -5.83 -25.51
C SER A 145 4.22 -7.20 -25.58
N TYR A 146 3.81 -7.76 -24.44
CA TYR A 146 3.00 -8.98 -24.37
C TYR A 146 1.48 -8.71 -24.49
N GLY A 147 1.07 -7.43 -24.54
CA GLY A 147 -0.33 -6.99 -24.58
C GLY A 147 -0.82 -6.40 -23.25
N PRO A 148 -2.12 -6.08 -23.14
CA PRO A 148 -2.74 -5.62 -21.90
C PRO A 148 -2.53 -6.65 -20.79
N TYR A 149 -2.13 -6.21 -19.60
CA TYR A 149 -1.66 -7.12 -18.55
C TYR A 149 -2.32 -6.86 -17.18
N ILE A 150 -2.34 -7.92 -16.38
CA ILE A 150 -2.70 -7.86 -14.96
C ILE A 150 -1.42 -7.69 -14.15
N ALA A 151 -1.35 -6.68 -13.29
CA ALA A 151 -0.40 -6.68 -12.20
C ALA A 151 -1.04 -7.37 -10.98
N LEU A 152 -0.51 -8.55 -10.65
CA LEU A 152 -0.90 -9.37 -9.52
C LEU A 152 0.05 -9.10 -8.35
N HIS A 153 -0.42 -8.41 -7.32
CA HIS A 153 0.34 -8.26 -6.08
C HIS A 153 0.13 -9.50 -5.22
N LEU A 154 1.03 -10.47 -5.39
CA LEU A 154 0.98 -11.80 -4.78
C LEU A 154 1.70 -11.81 -3.43
N ARG A 155 1.02 -11.40 -2.38
CA ARG A 155 1.58 -11.32 -1.03
C ARG A 155 1.61 -12.69 -0.33
N TYR A 156 2.39 -13.62 -0.87
CA TYR A 156 2.57 -14.98 -0.34
C TYR A 156 4.02 -15.21 0.13
N GLU A 157 4.64 -14.18 0.70
CA GLU A 157 5.99 -14.24 1.25
C GLU A 157 5.99 -14.75 2.70
N LYS A 158 7.12 -15.36 3.09
CA LYS A 158 7.32 -16.01 4.39
C LYS A 158 6.96 -15.11 5.58
N ASP A 159 7.34 -13.83 5.52
CA ASP A 159 7.08 -12.86 6.59
C ASP A 159 5.58 -12.59 6.78
N MET A 160 4.82 -12.48 5.68
CA MET A 160 3.38 -12.26 5.73
C MET A 160 2.66 -13.48 6.29
N LEU A 161 3.05 -14.68 5.87
CA LEU A 161 2.42 -15.92 6.34
C LEU A 161 2.73 -16.16 7.82
N ALA A 162 3.96 -15.93 8.25
CA ALA A 162 4.34 -15.98 9.67
C ALA A 162 3.55 -14.98 10.50
N PHE A 163 3.48 -13.71 10.08
CA PHE A 163 2.76 -12.64 10.77
C PHE A 163 1.26 -12.91 10.88
N SER A 164 0.65 -13.41 9.81
CA SER A 164 -0.80 -13.68 9.77
C SER A 164 -1.18 -15.05 10.36
N GLY A 165 -0.22 -15.91 10.66
CA GLY A 165 -0.46 -17.27 11.13
C GLY A 165 -1.15 -18.16 10.10
N CYS A 166 -1.03 -17.84 8.81
CA CYS A 166 -1.76 -18.52 7.74
C CYS A 166 -0.95 -19.69 7.19
N THR A 167 -1.45 -20.92 7.42
CA THR A 167 -0.75 -22.18 7.11
C THR A 167 -1.55 -23.08 6.16
N HIS A 168 -2.67 -22.60 5.62
CA HIS A 168 -3.45 -23.36 4.64
C HIS A 168 -2.62 -23.65 3.38
N GLY A 169 -2.61 -24.94 3.00
CA GLY A 169 -1.82 -25.45 1.89
C GLY A 169 -0.36 -25.75 2.24
N LEU A 170 0.10 -25.41 3.44
CA LEU A 170 1.47 -25.70 3.88
C LEU A 170 1.59 -27.11 4.47
N SER A 171 2.78 -27.69 4.36
CA SER A 171 3.19 -28.85 5.13
C SER A 171 3.36 -28.51 6.61
N GLN A 172 3.43 -29.54 7.47
CA GLN A 172 3.68 -29.34 8.90
C GLN A 172 5.02 -28.63 9.15
N ALA A 173 6.08 -29.03 8.44
CA ALA A 173 7.40 -28.41 8.58
C ALA A 173 7.40 -26.93 8.20
N GLU A 174 6.72 -26.57 7.10
CA GLU A 174 6.55 -25.17 6.71
C GLU A 174 5.75 -24.38 7.78
N ALA A 175 4.67 -24.96 8.32
CA ALA A 175 3.86 -24.33 9.38
C ALA A 175 4.65 -24.11 10.68
N ASP A 176 5.51 -25.05 11.05
CA ASP A 176 6.38 -24.97 12.22
C ASP A 176 7.45 -23.87 12.03
N GLU A 177 8.07 -23.80 10.85
CA GLU A 177 9.02 -22.72 10.49
C GLU A 177 8.38 -21.34 10.65
N LEU A 178 7.19 -21.13 10.09
CA LEU A 178 6.47 -19.87 10.20
C LEU A 178 6.13 -19.52 11.66
N THR A 179 5.85 -20.53 12.48
CA THR A 179 5.61 -20.35 13.92
C THR A 179 6.90 -19.94 14.62
N THR A 180 8.03 -20.59 14.33
CA THR A 180 9.35 -20.19 14.87
C THR A 180 9.67 -18.73 14.54
N ILE A 181 9.47 -18.29 13.29
CA ILE A 181 9.70 -16.89 12.88
C ILE A 181 8.82 -15.93 13.70
N ARG A 182 7.54 -16.29 13.87
CA ARG A 182 6.59 -15.48 14.63
C ARG A 182 7.01 -15.35 16.09
N GLU A 183 7.44 -16.44 16.74
CA GLU A 183 7.92 -16.42 18.12
C GLU A 183 9.16 -15.54 18.30
N HIS A 184 10.17 -15.71 17.45
CA HIS A 184 11.45 -14.99 17.55
C HIS A 184 11.35 -13.50 17.17
N THR A 185 10.27 -13.07 16.53
CA THR A 185 10.08 -11.66 16.16
C THR A 185 9.52 -10.84 17.33
N ALA A 186 10.40 -10.27 18.15
CA ALA A 186 10.05 -9.62 19.42
C ALA A 186 8.97 -8.52 19.35
N TYR A 187 8.89 -7.77 18.25
CA TYR A 187 7.94 -6.66 18.09
C TYR A 187 6.54 -7.08 17.59
N TRP A 188 6.34 -8.35 17.23
CA TRP A 188 5.02 -8.89 16.94
C TRP A 188 4.34 -9.34 18.24
N LYS A 189 3.21 -8.70 18.57
CA LYS A 189 2.54 -8.90 19.87
C LYS A 189 1.70 -10.17 19.95
N VAL A 190 1.15 -10.61 18.82
CA VAL A 190 0.28 -11.79 18.76
C VAL A 190 1.11 -12.97 18.27
N LYS A 191 1.18 -14.01 19.09
CA LYS A 191 2.03 -15.19 18.91
C LYS A 191 1.22 -16.45 18.64
N GLU A 192 0.17 -16.66 19.42
CA GLU A 192 -0.80 -17.72 19.18
C GLU A 192 -1.89 -17.24 18.22
N ILE A 193 -2.04 -17.93 17.08
CA ILE A 193 -2.99 -17.56 16.02
C ILE A 193 -3.64 -18.83 15.49
N ASP A 194 -4.98 -18.89 15.54
CA ASP A 194 -5.75 -19.94 14.85
C ASP A 194 -5.79 -19.66 13.34
N SER A 195 -5.02 -20.45 12.59
CA SER A 195 -4.92 -20.33 11.14
C SER A 195 -6.26 -20.53 10.41
N LYS A 196 -7.07 -21.49 10.88
CA LYS A 196 -8.35 -21.83 10.25
C LYS A 196 -9.34 -20.68 10.46
N GLU A 197 -9.33 -20.09 11.65
CA GLU A 197 -10.17 -18.92 11.95
C GLU A 197 -9.75 -17.70 11.12
N GLN A 198 -8.45 -17.39 11.04
CA GLN A 198 -7.94 -16.29 10.20
C GLN A 198 -8.35 -16.46 8.74
N ARG A 199 -8.19 -17.69 8.21
CA ARG A 199 -8.62 -18.03 6.85
C ARG A 199 -10.11 -17.80 6.68
N ALA A 200 -10.96 -18.39 7.53
CA ALA A 200 -12.41 -18.29 7.44
C ALA A 200 -12.93 -16.84 7.53
N LYS A 201 -12.19 -15.95 8.20
CA LYS A 201 -12.50 -14.51 8.25
C LYS A 201 -11.98 -13.72 7.04
N GLY A 202 -11.22 -14.34 6.14
CA GLY A 202 -10.61 -13.69 4.98
C GLY A 202 -9.38 -12.85 5.33
N TYR A 203 -8.71 -13.16 6.45
CA TYR A 203 -7.52 -12.48 6.94
C TYR A 203 -6.20 -13.14 6.48
N CYS A 204 -6.27 -14.23 5.73
CA CYS A 204 -5.12 -14.81 5.04
C CYS A 204 -4.95 -14.25 3.61
N PRO A 205 -3.71 -14.18 3.10
CA PRO A 205 -3.48 -14.08 1.65
C PRO A 205 -4.11 -15.26 0.92
N LEU A 206 -4.59 -15.01 -0.30
CA LEU A 206 -4.93 -16.12 -1.21
C LEU A 206 -3.64 -16.83 -1.65
N THR A 207 -3.67 -18.16 -1.66
CA THR A 207 -2.57 -18.98 -2.22
C THR A 207 -2.46 -18.77 -3.73
N PRO A 208 -1.30 -19.06 -4.37
CA PRO A 208 -1.19 -18.96 -5.83
C PRO A 208 -2.22 -19.82 -6.58
N LYS A 209 -2.54 -21.01 -6.06
CA LYS A 209 -3.63 -21.88 -6.58
C LYS A 209 -5.00 -21.19 -6.53
N GLU A 210 -5.35 -20.60 -5.39
CA GLU A 210 -6.62 -19.86 -5.23
C GLU A 210 -6.68 -18.61 -6.11
N VAL A 211 -5.56 -17.92 -6.29
CA VAL A 211 -5.46 -16.80 -7.24
C VAL A 211 -5.70 -17.29 -8.66
N GLY A 212 -5.11 -18.42 -9.07
CA GLY A 212 -5.35 -19.02 -10.38
C GLY A 212 -6.82 -19.35 -10.62
N MET A 213 -7.49 -19.96 -9.64
CA MET A 213 -8.94 -20.21 -9.68
C MET A 213 -9.75 -18.91 -9.76
N PHE A 214 -9.36 -17.88 -8.99
CA PHE A 214 -10.03 -16.59 -8.98
C PHE A 214 -9.95 -15.90 -10.35
N LEU A 215 -8.75 -15.80 -10.93
CA LEU A 215 -8.54 -15.17 -12.24
C LEU A 215 -9.29 -15.91 -13.35
N THR A 216 -9.24 -17.24 -13.35
CA THR A 216 -10.01 -18.08 -14.29
C THR A 216 -11.52 -17.80 -14.16
N SER A 217 -12.01 -17.73 -12.91
CA SER A 217 -13.43 -17.49 -12.62
C SER A 217 -13.88 -16.05 -12.83
N LEU A 218 -12.94 -15.09 -12.99
CA LEU A 218 -13.25 -13.75 -13.49
C LEU A 218 -13.40 -13.72 -15.02
N GLY A 219 -13.06 -14.81 -15.72
CA GLY A 219 -13.14 -14.92 -17.17
C GLY A 219 -11.87 -14.50 -17.91
N TYR A 220 -10.73 -14.35 -17.22
CA TYR A 220 -9.46 -14.10 -17.90
C TYR A 220 -8.98 -15.37 -18.63
N PRO A 221 -8.65 -15.30 -19.94
CA PRO A 221 -8.12 -16.44 -20.67
C PRO A 221 -6.71 -16.79 -20.21
N SER A 222 -6.28 -18.04 -20.42
CA SER A 222 -4.93 -18.50 -20.05
C SER A 222 -3.80 -17.70 -20.72
N THR A 223 -4.07 -17.11 -21.89
CA THR A 223 -3.14 -16.24 -22.62
C THR A 223 -2.98 -14.84 -22.01
N THR A 224 -3.64 -14.53 -20.89
CA THR A 224 -3.51 -13.22 -20.23
C THR A 224 -2.09 -13.03 -19.68
N PRO A 225 -1.36 -11.98 -20.08
CA PRO A 225 -0.08 -11.63 -19.46
C PRO A 225 -0.28 -11.18 -18.02
N ILE A 226 0.53 -11.71 -17.10
CA ILE A 226 0.47 -11.37 -15.68
C ILE A 226 1.86 -10.97 -15.20
N TYR A 227 1.97 -9.77 -14.64
CA TYR A 227 3.12 -9.33 -13.87
C TYR A 227 2.94 -9.69 -12.39
N ILE A 228 3.88 -10.44 -11.81
CA ILE A 228 3.91 -10.78 -10.39
C ILE A 228 4.68 -9.68 -9.64
N ALA A 229 3.94 -8.85 -8.91
CA ALA A 229 4.48 -7.85 -7.98
C ALA A 229 4.59 -8.48 -6.58
N ALA A 230 5.73 -9.09 -6.28
CA ALA A 230 5.98 -9.77 -5.01
C ALA A 230 7.47 -9.82 -4.66
N GLY A 231 7.75 -10.07 -3.38
CA GLY A 231 9.04 -10.62 -2.96
C GLY A 231 9.14 -12.12 -3.24
N GLU A 232 10.03 -12.80 -2.52
CA GLU A 232 10.18 -14.25 -2.61
C GLU A 232 8.90 -14.99 -2.19
N ILE A 233 8.31 -15.74 -3.12
CA ILE A 233 7.11 -16.55 -2.85
C ILE A 233 7.51 -17.76 -2.01
N TYR A 234 6.85 -17.94 -0.86
CA TYR A 234 7.16 -19.05 0.03
C TYR A 234 6.80 -20.40 -0.62
N GLY A 235 7.76 -21.32 -0.65
CA GLY A 235 7.69 -22.59 -1.38
C GLY A 235 8.12 -22.51 -2.85
N GLY A 236 8.48 -21.32 -3.36
CA GLY A 236 9.06 -21.13 -4.69
C GLY A 236 8.21 -21.69 -5.83
N ASP A 237 8.87 -22.30 -6.81
CA ASP A 237 8.23 -22.84 -8.01
C ASP A 237 7.16 -23.91 -7.71
N SER A 238 7.40 -24.73 -6.67
CA SER A 238 6.43 -25.75 -6.25
C SER A 238 5.09 -25.14 -5.85
N ARG A 239 5.11 -23.94 -5.25
CA ARG A 239 3.90 -23.21 -4.85
C ARG A 239 3.23 -22.50 -6.02
N MET A 240 3.99 -22.16 -7.06
CA MET A 240 3.53 -21.40 -8.23
C MET A 240 2.97 -22.28 -9.35
N VAL A 241 3.19 -23.60 -9.31
CA VAL A 241 2.84 -24.54 -10.40
C VAL A 241 1.38 -24.46 -10.87
N ASP A 242 0.42 -24.36 -9.93
CA ASP A 242 -1.00 -24.23 -10.26
C ASP A 242 -1.34 -22.91 -10.96
N LEU A 243 -0.69 -21.81 -10.56
CA LEU A 243 -0.90 -20.51 -11.19
C LEU A 243 -0.28 -20.50 -12.59
N LEU A 244 0.93 -21.04 -12.72
CA LEU A 244 1.66 -21.11 -13.99
C LEU A 244 0.97 -22.01 -15.01
N SER A 245 0.38 -23.14 -14.58
CA SER A 245 -0.35 -24.03 -15.49
C SER A 245 -1.62 -23.38 -16.07
N ARG A 246 -2.25 -22.48 -15.31
CA ARG A 246 -3.44 -21.72 -15.74
C ARG A 246 -3.08 -20.50 -16.60
N PHE A 247 -1.98 -19.83 -16.27
CA PHE A 247 -1.51 -18.61 -16.94
C PHE A 247 -0.02 -18.74 -17.25
N PRO A 248 0.38 -19.27 -18.41
CA PRO A 248 1.80 -19.48 -18.74
C PRO A 248 2.62 -18.19 -18.89
N LEU A 249 1.99 -17.03 -19.19
CA LEU A 249 2.66 -15.74 -19.34
C LEU A 249 2.84 -15.02 -18.00
N LEU A 250 3.44 -15.69 -17.01
CA LEU A 250 3.84 -15.07 -15.74
C LEU A 250 5.22 -14.43 -15.85
N MET A 251 5.23 -13.11 -15.76
CA MET A 251 6.42 -12.27 -15.75
C MET A 251 6.68 -11.73 -14.35
N SER A 252 7.94 -11.43 -14.07
CA SER A 252 8.39 -10.66 -12.91
C SER A 252 9.47 -9.70 -13.36
N LYS A 253 9.87 -8.74 -12.52
CA LYS A 253 11.00 -7.85 -12.82
C LYS A 253 12.25 -8.64 -13.23
N GLU A 254 12.53 -9.75 -12.54
CA GLU A 254 13.67 -10.64 -12.82
C GLU A 254 13.58 -11.38 -14.16
N LYS A 255 12.37 -11.61 -14.68
CA LYS A 255 12.17 -12.20 -16.03
C LYS A 255 12.19 -11.16 -17.15
N LEU A 256 11.84 -9.92 -16.83
CA LEU A 256 11.74 -8.83 -17.80
C LEU A 256 13.03 -8.05 -17.98
N ALA A 257 13.96 -8.16 -17.03
CA ALA A 257 15.21 -7.43 -17.05
C ALA A 257 16.40 -8.38 -16.95
N SER A 258 17.49 -7.99 -17.60
CA SER A 258 18.76 -8.67 -17.44
C SER A 258 19.28 -8.51 -16.01
N VAL A 259 20.22 -9.39 -15.63
CA VAL A 259 20.85 -9.33 -14.31
C VAL A 259 21.58 -7.99 -14.14
N GLU A 260 22.23 -7.51 -15.19
CA GLU A 260 22.99 -6.26 -15.22
C GLU A 260 22.08 -5.02 -15.05
N GLU A 261 20.89 -5.03 -15.67
CA GLU A 261 19.91 -3.95 -15.51
C GLU A 261 19.34 -3.88 -14.10
N LEU A 262 19.17 -5.02 -13.43
CA LEU A 262 18.60 -5.08 -12.08
C LEU A 262 19.62 -4.95 -10.96
N GLU A 263 20.89 -5.28 -11.20
CA GLU A 263 21.97 -5.29 -10.20
C GLU A 263 21.95 -4.07 -9.27
N PRO A 264 21.78 -2.82 -9.76
CA PRO A 264 21.78 -1.62 -8.92
C PRO A 264 20.66 -1.58 -7.85
N PHE A 265 19.57 -2.31 -8.07
CA PHE A 265 18.38 -2.30 -7.20
C PHE A 265 18.30 -3.52 -6.29
N THR A 266 18.90 -4.65 -6.67
CA THR A 266 18.69 -5.96 -6.03
C THR A 266 19.00 -6.00 -4.52
N ARG A 267 19.95 -5.17 -4.05
CA ARG A 267 20.35 -5.09 -2.63
C ARG A 267 19.43 -4.19 -1.79
N HIS A 268 18.44 -3.56 -2.42
CA HIS A 268 17.57 -2.57 -1.79
C HIS A 268 16.10 -2.96 -1.98
N ALA A 269 15.52 -3.62 -0.99
CA ALA A 269 14.13 -4.09 -1.01
C ALA A 269 13.12 -2.98 -1.33
N SER A 270 13.37 -1.75 -0.88
CA SER A 270 12.55 -0.56 -1.13
C SER A 270 12.60 -0.13 -2.59
N GLN A 271 13.76 -0.26 -3.24
CA GLN A 271 13.88 0.05 -4.67
C GLN A 271 13.24 -1.03 -5.52
N MET A 272 13.43 -2.31 -5.19
CA MET A 272 12.75 -3.43 -5.84
C MET A 272 11.21 -3.32 -5.72
N ALA A 273 10.71 -2.96 -4.53
CA ALA A 273 9.29 -2.70 -4.32
C ALA A 273 8.80 -1.44 -5.07
N ALA A 274 9.66 -0.45 -5.32
CA ALA A 274 9.32 0.72 -6.11
C ALA A 274 9.13 0.37 -7.60
N LEU A 275 9.96 -0.52 -8.16
CA LEU A 275 9.76 -1.06 -9.51
C LEU A 275 8.41 -1.79 -9.62
N ASP A 276 8.13 -2.69 -8.68
CA ASP A 276 6.84 -3.38 -8.61
C ASP A 276 5.66 -2.42 -8.48
N TYR A 277 5.84 -1.31 -7.74
CA TYR A 277 4.83 -0.27 -7.59
C TYR A 277 4.53 0.41 -8.92
N ILE A 278 5.55 0.82 -9.68
CA ILE A 278 5.38 1.48 -10.98
C ILE A 278 4.63 0.56 -11.94
N VAL A 279 5.10 -0.68 -12.09
CA VAL A 279 4.47 -1.65 -13.01
C VAL A 279 3.02 -1.96 -12.60
N SER A 280 2.72 -1.96 -11.30
CA SER A 280 1.36 -2.16 -10.78
C SER A 280 0.42 -0.96 -10.96
N VAL A 281 0.94 0.26 -10.88
CA VAL A 281 0.15 1.47 -11.14
C VAL A 281 -0.16 1.59 -12.63
N GLU A 282 0.77 1.21 -13.51
CA GLU A 282 0.66 1.31 -14.97
C GLU A 282 -0.12 0.19 -15.67
N SER A 283 -0.46 -0.89 -14.95
CA SER A 283 -1.19 -2.03 -15.51
C SER A 283 -2.64 -1.72 -15.88
N ASP A 284 -3.20 -2.49 -16.82
CA ASP A 284 -4.61 -2.40 -17.20
C ASP A 284 -5.53 -2.84 -16.06
N VAL A 285 -5.14 -3.90 -15.33
CA VAL A 285 -5.85 -4.38 -14.15
C VAL A 285 -4.86 -4.60 -13.02
N PHE A 286 -5.20 -4.14 -11.82
CA PHE A 286 -4.46 -4.46 -10.60
C PHE A 286 -5.29 -5.37 -9.69
N ILE A 287 -4.69 -6.45 -9.18
CA ILE A 287 -5.33 -7.42 -8.29
C ILE A 287 -4.37 -7.77 -7.16
N PRO A 288 -4.68 -7.42 -5.90
CA PRO A 288 -3.89 -7.86 -4.76
C PRO A 288 -4.43 -9.15 -4.14
N SER A 289 -3.59 -10.17 -3.94
CA SER A 289 -3.96 -11.37 -3.17
C SER A 289 -4.14 -11.05 -1.67
N TYR A 290 -3.54 -9.95 -1.20
CA TYR A 290 -3.68 -9.44 0.15
C TYR A 290 -3.73 -7.91 0.24
N SER A 291 -4.61 -7.37 1.09
CA SER A 291 -4.69 -5.94 1.40
C SER A 291 -3.59 -5.50 2.38
N GLY A 292 -2.35 -5.48 1.90
CA GLY A 292 -1.18 -4.94 2.59
C GLY A 292 -0.91 -3.47 2.27
N ASN A 293 0.18 -2.92 2.84
CA ASN A 293 0.55 -1.51 2.65
C ASN A 293 0.79 -1.15 1.17
N MET A 294 1.51 -2.00 0.43
CA MET A 294 1.78 -1.76 -1.00
C MET A 294 0.49 -1.82 -1.83
N ALA A 295 -0.31 -2.88 -1.67
CA ALA A 295 -1.62 -2.99 -2.32
C ALA A 295 -2.45 -1.73 -2.10
N ARG A 296 -2.62 -1.32 -0.84
CA ARG A 296 -3.34 -0.10 -0.44
C ARG A 296 -2.83 1.16 -1.12
N ALA A 297 -1.52 1.34 -1.20
CA ALA A 297 -0.90 2.50 -1.83
C ALA A 297 -1.05 2.50 -3.37
N VAL A 298 -0.97 1.33 -4.01
CA VAL A 298 -1.24 1.17 -5.45
C VAL A 298 -2.70 1.43 -5.75
N GLU A 299 -3.64 0.87 -4.98
CA GLU A 299 -5.07 1.12 -5.18
C GLU A 299 -5.40 2.62 -5.09
N GLY A 300 -4.85 3.32 -4.11
CA GLY A 300 -5.07 4.76 -3.95
C GLY A 300 -4.49 5.58 -5.09
N HIS A 301 -3.29 5.26 -5.55
CA HIS A 301 -2.68 5.96 -6.68
C HIS A 301 -3.42 5.70 -8.00
N ARG A 302 -3.84 4.45 -8.24
CA ARG A 302 -4.70 4.11 -9.39
C ARG A 302 -6.04 4.85 -9.35
N ARG A 303 -6.61 5.10 -8.17
CA ARG A 303 -7.79 5.97 -7.99
C ARG A 303 -7.46 7.43 -8.28
N PHE A 304 -6.32 7.92 -7.82
CA PHE A 304 -5.85 9.29 -8.05
C PHE A 304 -5.65 9.60 -9.55
N LEU A 305 -5.08 8.67 -10.32
CA LEU A 305 -4.81 8.81 -11.75
C LEU A 305 -6.05 8.62 -12.66
N GLY A 306 -7.25 8.94 -12.18
CA GLY A 306 -8.49 8.81 -12.96
C GLY A 306 -9.14 7.42 -12.90
N HIS A 307 -9.05 6.73 -11.77
CA HIS A 307 -9.75 5.47 -11.50
C HIS A 307 -9.43 4.31 -12.45
N ARG A 308 -8.15 3.88 -12.47
CA ARG A 308 -7.72 2.68 -13.19
C ARG A 308 -8.29 1.41 -12.55
N LYS A 309 -8.65 0.41 -13.38
CA LYS A 309 -9.38 -0.81 -12.95
C LYS A 309 -8.59 -1.58 -11.89
N THR A 310 -9.23 -1.83 -10.75
CA THR A 310 -8.61 -2.51 -9.60
C THR A 310 -9.60 -3.50 -9.02
N ILE A 311 -9.37 -4.80 -9.16
CA ILE A 311 -10.29 -5.81 -8.63
C ILE A 311 -9.84 -6.20 -7.23
N SER A 312 -10.53 -5.72 -6.20
CA SER A 312 -10.21 -6.02 -4.80
C SER A 312 -10.92 -7.31 -4.36
N PRO A 313 -10.21 -8.42 -4.10
CA PRO A 313 -10.84 -9.70 -3.79
C PRO A 313 -11.68 -9.63 -2.50
N ASP A 314 -12.87 -10.22 -2.51
CA ASP A 314 -13.59 -10.55 -1.28
C ASP A 314 -13.07 -11.88 -0.74
N ARG A 315 -11.90 -11.83 -0.09
CA ARG A 315 -11.19 -13.04 0.35
C ARG A 315 -12.06 -13.93 1.22
N LYS A 316 -12.88 -13.36 2.12
CA LYS A 316 -13.79 -14.14 2.96
C LYS A 316 -14.78 -14.95 2.11
N ALA A 317 -15.41 -14.32 1.12
CA ALA A 317 -16.30 -15.05 0.22
C ALA A 317 -15.55 -16.07 -0.64
N LEU A 318 -14.36 -15.71 -1.15
CA LEU A 318 -13.56 -16.56 -2.01
C LEU A 318 -13.09 -17.83 -1.30
N VAL A 319 -12.53 -17.75 -0.09
CA VAL A 319 -12.07 -18.93 0.64
C VAL A 319 -13.21 -19.91 0.90
N HIS A 320 -14.41 -19.43 1.24
CA HIS A 320 -15.58 -20.30 1.41
C HIS A 320 -16.02 -20.97 0.10
N LEU A 321 -15.88 -20.30 -1.04
CA LEU A 321 -16.16 -20.89 -2.35
C LEU A 321 -15.09 -21.91 -2.73
N PHE A 322 -13.81 -21.61 -2.52
CA PHE A 322 -12.71 -22.51 -2.85
C PHE A 322 -12.68 -23.73 -1.96
N ASP A 323 -12.97 -23.61 -0.66
CA ASP A 323 -13.13 -24.77 0.24
C ASP A 323 -14.25 -25.72 -0.25
N ARG A 324 -15.32 -25.18 -0.85
CA ARG A 324 -16.39 -25.99 -1.44
C ARG A 324 -15.92 -26.70 -2.71
N VAL A 325 -15.03 -26.08 -3.48
CA VAL A 325 -14.39 -26.69 -4.64
C VAL A 325 -13.47 -27.82 -4.21
N GLU A 326 -12.63 -27.60 -3.21
CA GLU A 326 -11.73 -28.63 -2.68
C GLU A 326 -12.48 -29.83 -2.09
N ARG A 327 -13.63 -29.60 -1.43
CA ARG A 327 -14.51 -30.69 -0.96
C ARG A 327 -15.35 -31.35 -2.06
N GLY A 328 -15.28 -30.89 -3.31
CA GLY A 328 -16.07 -31.42 -4.42
C GLY A 328 -17.56 -31.02 -4.43
N THR A 329 -17.99 -30.16 -3.49
CA THR A 329 -19.39 -29.68 -3.37
C THR A 329 -19.72 -28.52 -4.31
N LEU A 330 -18.73 -27.98 -5.01
CA LEU A 330 -18.85 -26.99 -6.07
C LEU A 330 -17.81 -27.34 -7.14
N LYS A 331 -18.17 -27.36 -8.42
CA LYS A 331 -17.20 -27.55 -9.50
C LYS A 331 -16.70 -26.21 -10.01
N GLU A 332 -15.45 -26.15 -10.46
CA GLU A 332 -15.00 -25.06 -11.32
C GLU A 332 -15.87 -25.00 -12.60
N GLY A 333 -16.12 -23.80 -13.10
CA GLY A 333 -17.00 -23.57 -14.26
C GLY A 333 -18.10 -22.53 -13.98
N LYS A 334 -19.20 -22.61 -14.73
CA LYS A 334 -20.24 -21.56 -14.76
C LYS A 334 -20.78 -21.19 -13.38
N GLY A 335 -21.04 -22.17 -12.51
CA GLY A 335 -21.58 -21.92 -11.17
C GLY A 335 -20.63 -21.16 -10.23
N LEU A 336 -19.32 -21.37 -10.35
CA LEU A 336 -18.31 -20.63 -9.60
C LEU A 336 -18.10 -19.24 -10.21
N TYR A 337 -18.04 -19.15 -11.54
CA TYR A 337 -17.96 -17.91 -12.31
C TYR A 337 -19.10 -16.94 -11.94
N ASP A 338 -20.36 -17.38 -12.03
CA ASP A 338 -21.53 -16.53 -11.77
C ASP A 338 -21.49 -15.92 -10.35
N ARG A 339 -21.07 -16.71 -9.35
CA ARG A 339 -20.93 -16.25 -7.96
C ARG A 339 -19.78 -15.24 -7.80
N ILE A 340 -18.62 -15.53 -8.39
CA ILE A 340 -17.44 -14.67 -8.27
C ILE A 340 -17.69 -13.33 -8.97
N ILE A 341 -18.27 -13.32 -10.17
CA ILE A 341 -18.65 -12.10 -10.88
C ILE A 341 -19.62 -11.26 -10.05
N GLU A 342 -20.67 -11.88 -9.51
CA GLU A 342 -21.66 -11.18 -8.69
C GLU A 342 -21.05 -10.55 -7.43
N ILE A 343 -20.18 -11.28 -6.72
CA ILE A 343 -19.47 -10.79 -5.52
C ILE A 343 -18.58 -9.58 -5.85
N HIS A 344 -17.92 -9.60 -7.02
CA HIS A 344 -16.90 -8.61 -7.38
C HIS A 344 -17.41 -7.48 -8.30
N LYS A 345 -18.69 -7.48 -8.70
CA LYS A 345 -19.25 -6.49 -9.62
C LYS A 345 -19.05 -5.03 -9.18
N LYS A 346 -19.10 -4.76 -7.86
CA LYS A 346 -18.87 -3.43 -7.25
C LYS A 346 -17.46 -3.25 -6.65
N ARG A 347 -16.55 -4.21 -6.87
CA ARG A 347 -15.20 -4.23 -6.27
C ARG A 347 -14.11 -3.98 -7.32
N GLN A 348 -14.39 -3.12 -8.30
CA GLN A 348 -13.52 -2.88 -9.47
C GLN A 348 -12.76 -1.54 -9.45
N GLY A 349 -12.66 -0.89 -8.28
CA GLY A 349 -11.89 0.34 -8.11
C GLY A 349 -12.65 1.64 -8.46
N SER A 350 -13.95 1.55 -8.70
CA SER A 350 -14.82 2.68 -9.03
C SER A 350 -14.70 3.84 -8.02
N PRO A 351 -14.91 5.09 -8.46
CA PRO A 351 -14.97 6.25 -7.59
C PRO A 351 -15.97 6.05 -6.46
N ARG A 352 -15.52 6.27 -5.22
CA ARG A 352 -16.37 6.24 -4.04
C ARG A 352 -15.80 7.14 -2.95
N LYS A 353 -16.66 7.67 -2.09
CA LYS A 353 -16.21 8.37 -0.89
C LYS A 353 -15.42 7.41 0.01
N ARG A 354 -14.39 7.95 0.66
CA ARG A 354 -13.64 7.25 1.70
C ARG A 354 -14.57 6.82 2.81
N LYS A 355 -14.39 5.59 3.29
CA LYS A 355 -15.19 5.08 4.40
C LYS A 355 -14.75 5.75 5.69
N GLY A 356 -15.73 6.22 6.45
CA GLY A 356 -15.53 6.64 7.84
C GLY A 356 -15.21 5.46 8.75
N PRO A 357 -15.20 5.68 10.07
CA PRO A 357 -14.96 4.63 11.04
C PRO A 357 -16.05 3.55 10.96
N ILE A 358 -15.69 2.33 11.33
CA ILE A 358 -16.63 1.21 11.41
C ILE A 358 -17.66 1.53 12.49
N SER A 359 -18.95 1.33 12.17
CA SER A 359 -20.06 1.59 13.09
C SER A 359 -19.88 0.82 14.40
N GLY A 360 -20.12 1.47 15.53
CA GLY A 360 -19.96 0.90 16.87
C GLY A 360 -18.57 1.05 17.49
N THR A 361 -17.54 1.45 16.73
CA THR A 361 -16.21 1.72 17.29
C THR A 361 -16.19 3.02 18.09
N ARG A 362 -15.45 3.04 19.21
CA ARG A 362 -15.34 4.19 20.12
C ARG A 362 -13.87 4.53 20.41
N GLY A 363 -13.63 5.76 20.91
CA GLY A 363 -12.31 6.22 21.30
C GLY A 363 -11.28 6.08 20.17
N MET A 364 -10.10 5.54 20.50
CA MET A 364 -8.99 5.40 19.54
C MET A 364 -9.25 4.34 18.46
N GLU A 365 -10.14 3.37 18.71
CA GLU A 365 -10.52 2.34 17.72
C GLU A 365 -11.25 2.94 16.53
N ARG A 366 -12.02 4.01 16.76
CA ARG A 366 -12.67 4.80 15.72
C ARG A 366 -11.67 5.16 14.62
N PHE A 367 -10.60 5.86 14.98
CA PHE A 367 -9.60 6.33 14.01
C PHE A 367 -8.80 5.20 13.35
N ARG A 368 -8.58 4.08 14.07
CA ARG A 368 -7.92 2.89 13.52
C ARG A 368 -8.75 2.22 12.42
N SER A 369 -10.07 2.26 12.58
CA SER A 369 -11.02 1.61 11.67
C SER A 369 -11.33 2.44 10.42
N GLU A 370 -10.92 3.71 10.40
CA GLU A 370 -11.09 4.58 9.25
C GLU A 370 -10.28 4.10 8.04
N GLU A 371 -10.86 4.27 6.86
CA GLU A 371 -10.10 4.07 5.64
C GLU A 371 -9.06 5.19 5.49
N ALA A 372 -7.82 4.80 5.17
CA ALA A 372 -6.75 5.77 5.05
C ALA A 372 -6.85 6.58 3.75
N PHE A 373 -6.44 7.86 3.80
CA PHE A 373 -6.54 8.76 2.64
C PHE A 373 -5.72 8.28 1.44
N TYR A 374 -4.57 7.64 1.69
CA TYR A 374 -3.70 7.08 0.66
C TYR A 374 -4.25 5.78 0.04
N VAL A 375 -5.32 5.22 0.60
CA VAL A 375 -6.09 4.12 -0.02
C VAL A 375 -7.17 4.70 -0.91
N ASN A 376 -7.86 5.73 -0.44
CA ASN A 376 -8.93 6.36 -1.18
C ASN A 376 -8.80 7.88 -1.16
N PRO A 377 -8.27 8.49 -2.24
CA PRO A 377 -8.02 9.93 -2.33
C PRO A 377 -9.29 10.78 -2.26
N LEU A 378 -10.47 10.23 -2.56
CA LEU A 378 -11.71 10.99 -2.54
C LEU A 378 -12.15 11.31 -1.09
N PRO A 379 -12.65 12.52 -0.82
CA PRO A 379 -12.92 13.59 -1.78
C PRO A 379 -11.80 14.64 -1.90
N ASP A 380 -10.70 14.50 -1.17
CA ASP A 380 -9.78 15.61 -0.90
C ASP A 380 -8.71 15.79 -1.99
N CYS A 381 -8.23 14.68 -2.57
CA CYS A 381 -7.13 14.72 -3.55
C CYS A 381 -7.60 14.90 -4.99
N LEU A 382 -8.91 14.86 -5.26
CA LEU A 382 -9.46 14.96 -6.61
C LEU A 382 -10.37 16.16 -6.69
N CYS A 383 -10.23 16.95 -7.76
CA CYS A 383 -11.11 18.07 -8.03
C CYS A 383 -12.57 17.60 -8.06
N ARG A 384 -13.42 18.23 -7.23
CA ARG A 384 -14.86 18.15 -7.44
C ARG A 384 -15.16 19.06 -8.63
N LYS A 385 -15.73 18.53 -9.70
CA LYS A 385 -16.52 19.40 -10.59
C LYS A 385 -17.66 19.91 -9.74
N GLU A 386 -17.66 21.19 -9.40
CA GLU A 386 -18.83 21.82 -8.83
C GLU A 386 -19.97 21.64 -9.84
N SER A 387 -21.03 20.95 -9.44
CA SER A 387 -22.29 21.06 -10.16
C SER A 387 -22.71 22.53 -10.03
N PRO A 388 -22.98 23.27 -11.11
CA PRO A 388 -23.43 24.64 -10.99
C PRO A 388 -24.67 24.67 -10.10
N SER A 389 -24.60 25.45 -9.03
CA SER A 389 -25.72 25.71 -8.15
C SER A 389 -26.85 26.27 -9.02
N ILE A 390 -27.92 25.51 -9.21
CA ILE A 390 -29.16 26.03 -9.78
C ILE A 390 -29.69 27.02 -8.75
N ASN A 391 -29.40 28.30 -8.95
CA ASN A 391 -30.05 29.39 -8.24
C ASN A 391 -31.52 29.38 -8.68
N THR A 392 -32.36 28.64 -7.98
CA THR A 392 -33.81 28.87 -8.01
C THR A 392 -34.11 30.14 -7.23
N SER A 393 -33.85 31.29 -7.83
CA SER A 393 -34.48 32.54 -7.42
C SER A 393 -35.95 32.48 -7.85
N TYR A 394 -36.82 31.97 -6.98
CA TYR A 394 -38.24 32.27 -7.06
C TYR A 394 -38.42 33.75 -6.67
N SER A 395 -38.50 34.61 -7.68
CA SER A 395 -39.05 35.94 -7.51
C SER A 395 -40.55 35.82 -7.76
N SER A 396 -41.32 35.76 -6.67
CA SER A 396 -42.77 35.93 -6.72
C SER A 396 -43.08 37.42 -6.81
N ARG A 397 -43.72 37.83 -7.90
CA ARG A 397 -44.54 39.05 -7.95
C ARG A 397 -45.94 38.75 -7.45
#